data_AF-A0A9J7LQQ4-F1
#
_entry.id   AF-A0A9J7LQQ4-F1
#
_cell.length_a   1.000
_cell.length_b   1.000
_cell.length_c   1.000
_cell.angle_alpha   90.00
_cell.angle_beta   90.00
_cell.angle_gamma   90.00
#
_symmetry.space_group_name_H-M   'P 1'
#
loop_
_entity.id
_entity.type
_entity.pdbx_description
1 polymer ?
#
loop_
_entity_poly.entity_id
_entity_poly.type
_entity_poly.pdbx_seq_one_letter_code
_entity_poly.pdbx_strand_id
1 'polypeptide(L)'
;MCKEEFDHVVIFQAIYYVEDRLRLFRHLFNSLKPRGTIYFEEFCRLKVIENCEEQAALDFFLQYLNTLPTHLDYSTMLEESGYEVTVHDISDTYREFPQQRWEKWVEQHDSSVCLYGEDMVDSWLQIYVTAMKLCNEYGLMGGRRFVARKV
;
A
#
# COMPACT_ATOMS: atom_id res chain seq x y z
N MET A 1 -14.89 -29.74 -0.29
CA MET A 1 -14.71 -28.59 0.63
C MET A 1 -15.82 -27.60 0.35
N CYS A 2 -16.55 -27.14 1.36
CA CYS A 2 -17.43 -25.99 1.20
C CYS A 2 -16.55 -24.81 0.74
N LYS A 3 -16.91 -24.21 -0.38
CA LYS A 3 -16.27 -22.99 -0.86
C LYS A 3 -16.59 -21.93 0.19
N GLU A 4 -15.58 -21.33 0.82
CA GLU A 4 -15.81 -20.13 1.62
C GLU A 4 -16.18 -19.03 0.65
N GLU A 5 -17.42 -18.55 0.76
CA GLU A 5 -17.93 -17.50 -0.10
C GLU A 5 -18.16 -16.23 0.73
N PHE A 6 -17.31 -15.23 0.52
CA PHE A 6 -17.39 -13.93 1.18
C PHE A 6 -18.33 -13.00 0.41
N ASP A 7 -19.13 -12.22 1.14
CA ASP A 7 -19.88 -11.10 0.56
C ASP A 7 -18.92 -9.94 0.23
N HIS A 8 -18.02 -9.64 1.15
CA HIS A 8 -17.07 -8.54 1.05
C HIS A 8 -15.69 -8.93 1.60
N VAL A 9 -14.63 -8.47 0.95
CA VAL A 9 -13.25 -8.56 1.43
C VAL A 9 -12.70 -7.15 1.54
N VAL A 10 -12.00 -6.85 2.65
CA VAL A 10 -11.41 -5.54 2.92
C VAL A 10 -9.92 -5.74 3.19
N ILE A 11 -9.07 -4.96 2.53
CA ILE A 11 -7.61 -5.07 2.62
C ILE A 11 -6.99 -3.68 2.75
N PHE A 12 -6.07 -3.49 3.69
CA PHE A 12 -5.32 -2.25 3.84
C PHE A 12 -3.83 -2.57 3.81
N GLN A 13 -3.09 -1.90 2.93
CA GLN A 13 -1.62 -1.87 2.96
C GLN A 13 -0.93 -3.25 3.04
N ALA A 14 -1.40 -4.21 2.23
CA ALA A 14 -0.93 -5.59 2.28
C ALA A 14 -0.62 -6.18 0.90
N ILE A 15 -1.22 -5.65 -0.17
CA ILE A 15 -1.13 -6.24 -1.50
C ILE A 15 0.21 -5.90 -2.15
N TYR A 16 0.82 -4.74 -1.86
CA TYR A 16 2.13 -4.42 -2.45
C TYR A 16 3.24 -5.37 -1.98
N TYR A 17 3.08 -6.11 -0.87
CA TYR A 17 4.02 -7.15 -0.46
C TYR A 17 3.86 -8.48 -1.22
N VAL A 18 2.73 -8.69 -1.89
CA VAL A 18 2.46 -9.94 -2.62
C VAL A 18 3.13 -9.90 -3.99
N GLU A 19 3.96 -10.87 -4.30
CA GLU A 19 4.66 -10.97 -5.59
C GLU A 19 3.66 -11.25 -6.72
N ASP A 20 2.91 -12.35 -6.63
CA ASP A 20 1.90 -12.75 -7.62
C ASP A 20 0.50 -12.19 -7.29
N ARG A 21 0.35 -10.88 -7.53
CA ARG A 21 -0.89 -10.13 -7.25
C ARG A 21 -2.05 -10.58 -8.14
N LEU A 22 -1.79 -10.92 -9.39
CA LEU A 22 -2.83 -11.40 -10.31
C LEU A 22 -3.43 -12.72 -9.80
N ARG A 23 -2.60 -13.66 -9.33
CA ARG A 23 -3.10 -14.88 -8.71
C ARG A 23 -3.88 -14.61 -7.43
N LEU A 24 -3.43 -13.67 -6.59
CA LEU A 24 -4.21 -13.22 -5.43
C LEU A 24 -5.61 -12.74 -5.84
N PHE A 25 -5.70 -11.83 -6.82
CA PHE A 25 -6.99 -11.29 -7.26
C PHE A 25 -7.92 -12.35 -7.84
N ARG A 26 -7.38 -13.31 -8.62
CA ARG A 26 -8.14 -14.48 -9.10
C ARG A 26 -8.66 -15.36 -7.97
N HIS A 27 -7.85 -15.60 -6.94
CA HIS A 27 -8.28 -16.35 -5.76
C HIS A 27 -9.38 -15.63 -5.01
N LEU A 28 -9.21 -14.33 -4.75
CA LEU A 28 -10.26 -13.50 -4.13
C LEU A 28 -11.54 -13.54 -4.96
N PHE A 29 -11.45 -13.48 -6.29
CA PHE A 29 -12.62 -13.51 -7.17
C PHE A 29 -13.38 -14.83 -7.01
N ASN A 30 -12.64 -15.94 -6.94
CA ASN A 30 -13.21 -17.27 -6.77
C ASN A 30 -13.85 -17.48 -5.39
N SER A 31 -13.37 -16.79 -4.37
CA SER A 31 -13.87 -16.82 -2.99
C SER A 31 -15.02 -15.83 -2.74
N LEU A 32 -15.39 -14.98 -3.69
CA LEU A 32 -16.55 -14.09 -3.54
C LEU A 32 -17.85 -14.75 -3.99
N LYS A 33 -18.94 -14.44 -3.28
CA LYS A 33 -20.31 -14.66 -3.76
C LYS A 33 -20.59 -13.86 -5.04
N PRO A 34 -21.59 -14.23 -5.85
CA PRO A 34 -22.05 -13.38 -6.94
C PRO A 34 -22.34 -11.95 -6.44
N ARG A 35 -21.86 -10.93 -7.17
CA ARG A 35 -21.95 -9.51 -6.78
C ARG A 35 -21.16 -9.12 -5.52
N GLY A 36 -20.37 -10.03 -4.96
CA GLY A 36 -19.46 -9.74 -3.86
C GLY A 36 -18.40 -8.71 -4.28
N THR A 37 -17.79 -8.06 -3.30
CA THR A 37 -16.83 -6.97 -3.57
C THR A 37 -15.53 -7.16 -2.82
N ILE A 38 -14.45 -6.66 -3.41
CA ILE A 38 -13.25 -6.32 -2.67
C ILE A 38 -13.15 -4.81 -2.54
N TYR A 39 -12.69 -4.38 -1.37
CA TYR A 39 -12.28 -3.01 -1.09
C TYR A 39 -10.83 -3.06 -0.66
N PHE A 40 -9.97 -2.22 -1.25
CA PHE A 40 -8.65 -2.06 -0.69
C PHE A 40 -8.08 -0.66 -0.84
N GLU A 41 -7.25 -0.27 0.11
CA GLU A 41 -6.45 0.94 0.03
C GLU A 41 -4.98 0.60 -0.04
N GLU A 42 -4.29 1.19 -1.01
CA GLU A 42 -2.91 0.82 -1.29
C GLU A 42 -2.04 1.97 -1.76
N PHE A 43 -0.74 1.85 -1.46
CA PHE A 43 0.26 2.69 -2.11
C PHE A 43 0.36 2.36 -3.60
N CYS A 44 0.44 3.40 -4.42
CA CYS A 44 0.63 3.32 -5.86
C CYS A 44 1.76 4.27 -6.28
N ARG A 45 2.50 3.85 -7.31
CA ARG A 45 3.46 4.71 -7.99
C ARG A 45 2.73 5.72 -8.87
N LEU A 46 3.10 7.00 -8.76
CA LEU A 46 2.46 8.12 -9.45
C LEU A 46 3.26 8.61 -10.68
N LYS A 47 4.58 8.46 -10.66
CA LYS A 47 5.47 8.83 -11.78
C LYS A 47 6.51 7.76 -12.07
N VAL A 48 7.22 7.90 -13.18
CA VAL A 48 8.44 7.12 -13.43
C VAL A 48 9.51 7.50 -12.42
N ILE A 49 10.35 6.54 -12.05
CA ILE A 49 11.50 6.77 -11.17
C ILE A 49 12.59 7.41 -12.02
N GLU A 50 13.05 8.59 -11.62
CA GLU A 50 13.90 9.44 -12.48
C GLU A 50 15.38 9.37 -12.09
N ASN A 51 15.68 9.04 -10.82
CA ASN A 51 17.05 9.05 -10.30
C ASN A 51 17.30 7.91 -9.28
N CYS A 52 18.57 7.71 -8.95
CA CYS A 52 18.99 6.63 -8.04
C CYS A 52 18.58 6.85 -6.58
N GLU A 53 18.37 8.09 -6.15
CA GLU A 53 17.94 8.42 -4.79
C GLU A 53 16.48 8.00 -4.58
N GLU A 54 15.60 8.32 -5.53
CA GLU A 54 14.21 7.86 -5.56
C GLU A 54 14.12 6.32 -5.55
N GLN A 55 14.94 5.65 -6.37
CA GLN A 55 15.00 4.20 -6.40
C GLN A 55 15.43 3.62 -5.05
N ALA A 56 16.51 4.14 -4.47
CA ALA A 56 17.02 3.64 -3.19
C ALA A 56 16.01 3.85 -2.04
N ALA A 57 15.32 5.00 -2.02
CA ALA A 57 14.26 5.27 -1.05
C ALA A 57 13.08 4.31 -1.21
N LEU A 58 12.66 4.04 -2.45
CA LEU A 58 11.58 3.10 -2.74
C LEU A 58 11.96 1.67 -2.34
N ASP A 59 13.17 1.24 -2.68
CA ASP A 59 13.66 -0.09 -2.36
C ASP A 59 13.73 -0.30 -0.84
N PHE A 60 14.23 0.68 -0.09
CA PHE A 60 14.21 0.65 1.37
C PHE A 60 12.79 0.53 1.92
N PHE A 61 11.86 1.36 1.43
CA PHE A 61 10.46 1.35 1.88
C PHE A 61 9.76 0.01 1.61
N LEU A 62 10.02 -0.60 0.45
CA LEU A 62 9.48 -1.90 0.06
C LEU A 62 10.28 -3.09 0.61
N GLN A 63 11.32 -2.84 1.40
CA GLN A 63 12.22 -3.85 1.94
C GLN A 63 12.87 -4.72 0.85
N TYR A 64 13.08 -4.17 -0.36
CA TYR A 64 13.60 -4.87 -1.54
C TYR A 64 12.75 -6.06 -2.00
N LEU A 65 11.50 -6.20 -1.53
CA LEU A 65 10.69 -7.40 -1.78
C LEU A 65 9.90 -7.33 -3.08
N ASN A 66 9.64 -6.13 -3.61
CA ASN A 66 8.70 -5.99 -4.70
C ASN A 66 8.87 -4.65 -5.45
N THR A 67 8.24 -4.56 -6.62
CA THR A 67 8.03 -3.29 -7.32
C THR A 67 6.71 -2.66 -6.85
N LEU A 68 6.66 -1.33 -6.82
CA LEU A 68 5.42 -0.60 -6.51
C LEU A 68 4.58 -0.41 -7.79
N PRO A 69 3.39 -1.03 -7.88
CA PRO A 69 2.53 -0.89 -9.06
C PRO A 69 1.93 0.51 -9.15
N THR A 70 1.58 0.93 -10.37
CA THR A 70 0.70 2.08 -10.59
C THR A 70 -0.76 1.70 -10.35
N HIS A 71 -1.64 2.69 -10.26
CA HIS A 71 -3.07 2.42 -10.17
C HIS A 71 -3.62 1.70 -11.42
N LEU A 72 -3.05 1.97 -12.60
CA LEU A 72 -3.43 1.28 -13.84
C LEU A 72 -3.02 -0.18 -13.81
N ASP A 73 -1.84 -0.51 -13.27
CA ASP A 73 -1.40 -1.90 -13.12
C ASP A 73 -2.37 -2.70 -12.25
N TYR A 74 -2.80 -2.12 -11.12
CA TYR A 74 -3.82 -2.72 -10.26
C TYR A 74 -5.16 -2.90 -10.98
N SER A 75 -5.66 -1.86 -11.66
CA SER A 75 -6.92 -1.95 -12.42
C SER A 75 -6.87 -3.05 -13.48
N THR A 76 -5.79 -3.12 -14.25
CA THR A 76 -5.60 -4.17 -15.27
C THR A 76 -5.65 -5.56 -14.65
N MET A 77 -4.91 -5.83 -13.57
CA MET A 77 -4.92 -7.14 -12.92
C MET A 77 -6.29 -7.53 -12.34
N LEU A 78 -7.06 -6.55 -11.86
CA LEU A 78 -8.42 -6.76 -11.36
C LEU A 78 -9.40 -7.05 -12.51
N GLU A 79 -9.36 -6.27 -13.58
CA GLU A 79 -10.20 -6.47 -14.76
C GLU A 79 -9.91 -7.83 -15.42
N GLU A 80 -8.64 -8.21 -15.54
CA GLU A 80 -8.21 -9.53 -15.99
C GLU A 80 -8.69 -10.69 -15.09
N SER A 81 -8.98 -10.39 -13.82
CA SER A 81 -9.55 -11.35 -12.88
C SER A 81 -11.09 -11.42 -12.94
N GLY A 82 -11.72 -10.56 -13.74
CA GLY A 82 -13.17 -10.52 -13.96
C GLY A 82 -13.91 -9.50 -13.09
N TYR A 83 -13.23 -8.54 -12.48
CA TYR A 83 -13.88 -7.49 -11.70
C TYR A 83 -14.31 -6.28 -12.55
N GLU A 84 -15.41 -5.65 -12.15
CA GLU A 84 -15.70 -4.24 -12.47
C GLU A 84 -15.02 -3.36 -11.43
N VAL A 85 -14.18 -2.40 -11.84
CA VAL A 85 -13.28 -1.66 -10.94
C VAL A 85 -13.63 -0.17 -10.88
N THR A 86 -13.67 0.39 -9.68
CA THR A 86 -13.68 1.83 -9.43
C THR A 86 -12.45 2.21 -8.59
N VAL A 87 -11.77 3.28 -8.98
CA VAL A 87 -10.57 3.78 -8.30
C VAL A 87 -10.79 5.21 -7.83
N HIS A 88 -10.43 5.49 -6.58
CA HIS A 88 -10.43 6.82 -6.01
C HIS A 88 -9.01 7.23 -5.61
N ASP A 89 -8.63 8.46 -5.96
CA ASP A 89 -7.42 9.08 -5.45
C ASP A 89 -7.65 9.50 -4.00
N ILE A 90 -6.83 8.96 -3.09
CA ILE A 90 -6.82 9.32 -1.66
C ILE A 90 -5.41 9.75 -1.24
N SER A 91 -4.62 10.27 -2.18
CA SER A 91 -3.22 10.62 -1.94
C SER A 91 -3.06 11.65 -0.85
N ASP A 92 -3.96 12.63 -0.76
CA ASP A 92 -3.87 13.68 0.25
C ASP A 92 -3.92 13.09 1.67
N THR A 93 -4.81 12.13 1.94
CA THR A 93 -4.85 11.39 3.21
C THR A 93 -3.53 10.65 3.49
N TYR A 94 -2.95 10.06 2.44
CA TYR A 94 -1.69 9.33 2.52
C TYR A 94 -0.45 10.24 2.62
N ARG A 95 -0.56 11.52 2.28
CA ARG A 95 0.47 12.54 2.51
C ARG A 95 0.41 13.07 3.94
N GLU A 96 -0.80 13.29 4.46
CA GLU A 96 -1.02 13.80 5.83
C GLU A 96 -0.66 12.76 6.90
N PHE A 97 -1.00 11.48 6.67
CA PHE A 97 -0.85 10.43 7.68
C PHE A 97 0.60 10.21 8.17
N PRO A 98 1.63 10.07 7.28
CA PRO A 98 3.01 9.89 7.72
C PRO A 98 3.53 11.08 8.53
N GLN A 99 3.14 12.31 8.18
CA GLN A 99 3.54 13.50 8.91
C GLN A 99 2.99 13.49 10.34
N GLN A 100 1.67 13.28 10.50
CA GLN A 100 1.06 13.22 11.83
C GLN A 100 1.64 12.08 12.69
N ARG A 101 2.01 10.96 12.05
CA ARG A 101 2.64 9.84 12.74
C ARG A 101 4.06 10.17 13.18
N TRP A 102 4.84 10.86 12.34
CA TRP A 102 6.18 11.33 12.65
C TRP A 102 6.17 12.33 13.81
N GLU A 103 5.26 13.31 13.82
CA GLU A 103 5.11 14.30 14.91
C GLU A 103 4.86 13.60 16.25
N LYS A 104 3.91 12.65 16.29
CA LYS A 104 3.64 11.85 17.50
C LYS A 104 4.83 10.99 17.93
N TRP A 105 5.60 10.48 16.96
CA TRP A 105 6.77 9.66 17.24
C TRP A 105 7.87 10.47 17.92
N VAL A 106 8.11 11.69 17.44
CA VAL A 106 9.08 12.62 18.04
C VAL A 106 8.68 12.99 19.46
N GLU A 107 7.40 13.25 19.72
CA GLU A 107 6.90 13.54 21.08
C GLU A 107 7.09 12.37 22.06
N GLN A 108 7.11 11.13 21.55
CA GLN A 108 7.22 9.91 22.36
C GLN A 108 8.61 9.29 22.34
N HIS A 109 9.59 9.98 21.75
CA HIS A 109 10.92 9.44 21.46
C HIS A 109 11.59 8.82 22.69
N ASP A 110 11.78 9.60 23.76
CA ASP A 110 12.50 9.15 24.95
C ASP A 110 11.84 7.94 25.63
N SER A 111 10.50 7.93 25.65
CA SER A 111 9.75 6.79 26.17
C SER A 111 9.89 5.54 25.30
N SER A 112 9.98 5.73 23.97
CA SER A 112 10.17 4.65 23.02
C SER A 112 11.59 4.08 23.09
N VAL A 113 12.61 4.94 23.24
CA VAL A 113 14.00 4.51 23.40
C VAL A 113 14.19 3.72 24.69
N CYS A 114 13.56 4.16 25.79
CA CYS A 114 13.58 3.45 27.06
C CYS A 114 13.01 2.03 26.95
N LEU A 115 11.98 1.82 26.11
CA LEU A 115 11.30 0.54 25.95
C LEU A 115 11.95 -0.37 24.89
N TYR A 116 12.40 0.18 23.77
CA TYR A 116 12.76 -0.57 22.57
C TYR A 116 14.24 -0.45 22.19
N GLY A 117 14.98 0.46 22.83
CA GLY A 117 16.35 0.79 22.48
C GLY A 117 16.44 1.76 21.30
N GLU A 118 17.54 2.51 21.25
CA GLU A 118 17.79 3.57 20.27
C GLU A 118 17.78 3.05 18.83
N ASP A 119 18.53 1.98 18.54
CA ASP A 119 18.64 1.39 17.20
C ASP A 119 17.28 1.04 16.57
N MET A 120 16.36 0.50 17.37
CA MET A 120 15.03 0.09 16.88
C MET A 120 14.15 1.31 16.60
N VAL A 121 14.18 2.30 17.49
CA VAL A 121 13.42 3.54 17.36
C VAL A 121 13.88 4.34 16.15
N ASP A 122 15.19 4.45 15.94
CA ASP A 122 15.77 5.13 14.79
C ASP A 122 15.42 4.44 13.47
N SER A 123 15.47 3.10 13.46
CA SER A 123 15.08 2.31 12.27
C SER A 123 13.61 2.56 11.89
N TRP A 124 12.70 2.61 12.87
CA TRP A 124 11.29 2.91 12.62
C TRP A 124 11.07 4.36 12.18
N LEU A 125 11.80 5.30 12.77
CA LEU A 125 11.75 6.70 12.36
C LEU A 125 12.18 6.85 10.88
N GLN A 126 13.22 6.15 10.47
CA GLN A 126 13.68 6.15 9.07
C GLN A 126 12.61 5.66 8.10
N ILE A 127 11.77 4.68 8.47
CA ILE A 127 10.64 4.24 7.63
C ILE A 127 9.66 5.39 7.39
N TYR A 128 9.27 6.13 8.42
CA TYR A 128 8.35 7.26 8.29
C TYR A 128 8.96 8.42 7.50
N VAL A 129 10.24 8.73 7.74
CA VAL A 129 10.96 9.74 6.96
C VAL A 129 11.02 9.37 5.49
N THR A 130 11.37 8.13 5.17
CA THR A 130 11.41 7.66 3.77
C THR A 130 10.02 7.69 3.13
N ALA A 131 8.97 7.27 3.84
CA ALA A 131 7.61 7.37 3.35
C ALA A 131 7.18 8.83 3.06
N MET A 132 7.54 9.77 3.95
CA MET A 132 7.30 11.20 3.72
C MET A 132 8.03 11.71 2.49
N LYS A 133 9.31 11.35 2.29
CA LYS A 133 10.06 11.73 1.09
C LYS A 133 9.39 11.21 -0.18
N LEU A 134 9.04 9.92 -0.20
CA LEU A 134 8.39 9.28 -1.34
C LEU A 134 7.03 9.92 -1.69
N CYS A 135 6.23 10.28 -0.68
CA CYS A 135 4.90 10.88 -0.88
C CYS A 135 4.95 12.39 -1.19
N ASN A 136 5.79 13.14 -0.47
CA ASN A 136 5.71 14.60 -0.42
C ASN A 136 6.86 15.29 -1.17
N GLU A 137 8.10 14.82 -1.02
CA GLU A 137 9.28 15.45 -1.63
C GLU A 137 9.44 15.02 -3.09
N TYR A 138 9.43 13.72 -3.35
CA TYR A 138 9.61 13.17 -4.70
C TYR A 138 8.30 13.12 -5.49
N GLY A 139 7.15 13.10 -4.80
CA GLY A 139 5.84 12.89 -5.42
C GLY A 139 5.73 11.54 -6.16
N LEU A 140 6.55 10.55 -5.76
CA LEU A 140 6.66 9.25 -6.42
C LEU A 140 5.53 8.31 -6.03
N MET A 141 5.02 8.44 -4.81
CA MET A 141 4.06 7.52 -4.20
C MET A 141 2.79 8.25 -3.73
N GLY A 142 1.64 7.59 -3.83
CA GLY A 142 0.38 8.10 -3.30
C GLY A 142 -0.60 6.99 -2.98
N GLY A 143 -1.65 7.33 -2.24
CA GLY A 143 -2.72 6.41 -1.86
C GLY A 143 -3.79 6.27 -2.94
N ARG A 144 -4.26 5.04 -3.16
CA ARG A 144 -5.42 4.75 -4.01
C ARG A 144 -6.37 3.83 -3.25
N ARG A 145 -7.66 4.08 -3.42
CA ARG A 145 -8.73 3.21 -2.96
C ARG A 145 -9.36 2.54 -4.16
N PHE A 146 -9.43 1.22 -4.11
CA PHE A 146 -10.04 0.38 -5.13
C PHE A 146 -11.29 -0.26 -4.56
N VAL A 147 -12.37 -0.20 -5.34
CA VAL A 147 -13.60 -0.95 -5.11
C VAL A 147 -13.81 -1.81 -6.35
N ALA A 148 -13.69 -3.12 -6.20
CA ALA A 148 -13.84 -4.06 -7.31
C ALA A 148 -15.02 -5.01 -7.04
N ARG A 149 -15.93 -5.14 -7.98
CA ARG A 149 -17.14 -5.97 -7.87
C ARG A 149 -17.05 -7.17 -8.81
N LYS A 150 -17.41 -8.34 -8.28
CA LYS A 150 -17.57 -9.55 -9.07
C LYS A 150 -18.84 -9.46 -9.93
N VAL A 151 -18.66 -9.49 -11.25
CA VAL A 151 -19.75 -9.58 -12.24
C VAL A 151 -20.15 -11.02 -12.53
#